data_AF-A0A2V8R452-F1
#
_entry.id   AF-A0A2V8R452-F1
#
_cell.length_a   1.000
_cell.length_b   1.000
_cell.length_c   1.000
_cell.angle_alpha   90.00
_cell.angle_beta   90.00
_cell.angle_gamma   90.00
#
_symmetry.space_group_name_H-M   'P 1'
#
loop_
_entity.id
_entity.type
_entity.pdbx_description
1 polymer ?
#
loop_
_entity_poly.entity_id
_entity_poly.type
_entity_poly.pdbx_seq_one_letter_code
_entity_poly.pdbx_strand_id
1 'polypeptide(L)'
;MDRAHQWWGVTVGNDPAREPILDEALANWSALLYYREAHGDAEAADALDEQLRGVYKLYRTFGGEDMEASRAAREYRNSFQYAAIVTSKGALLFEALRKLLGDEKFFAALGSYYQTNQLEVADMNDLRGAFVAEAPAEQRRVVTRTFDRWLSSKRGDEDIGPPDAKLAAELGLPAPVGNAKGDKSVFTAFAKVGKFFWQQMTRIR
;
A
#
# COMPACT_ATOMS: atom_id res chain seq x y z
N MET A 1 -6.15 9.78 -9.39
CA MET A 1 -6.63 8.66 -8.55
C MET A 1 -7.89 8.05 -9.15
N ASP A 2 -8.95 8.83 -9.45
CA ASP A 2 -10.27 8.32 -9.88
C ASP A 2 -10.30 7.44 -11.14
N ARG A 3 -9.40 7.63 -12.11
CA ARG A 3 -9.38 6.82 -13.35
C ARG A 3 -8.94 5.37 -13.14
N ALA A 4 -8.08 5.10 -12.16
CA ALA A 4 -7.60 3.73 -11.89
C ALA A 4 -8.64 2.92 -11.11
N HIS A 5 -9.34 3.53 -10.15
CA HIS A 5 -10.50 2.93 -9.50
C HIS A 5 -11.66 2.68 -10.48
N GLN A 6 -11.87 3.58 -11.45
CA GLN A 6 -12.85 3.34 -12.51
C GLN A 6 -12.48 2.16 -13.42
N TRP A 7 -11.20 1.83 -13.60
CA TRP A 7 -10.81 0.70 -14.43
C TRP A 7 -10.90 -0.62 -13.65
N TRP A 8 -10.32 -0.64 -12.45
CA TRP A 8 -10.22 -1.85 -11.61
C TRP A 8 -11.43 -2.12 -10.71
N GLY A 9 -12.36 -1.17 -10.56
CA GLY A 9 -13.58 -1.35 -9.77
C GLY A 9 -14.87 -1.36 -10.59
N VAL A 10 -14.80 -1.05 -11.90
CA VAL A 10 -15.96 -1.09 -12.82
C VAL A 10 -15.82 -2.22 -13.85
N THR A 11 -14.61 -2.56 -14.28
CA THR A 11 -14.41 -3.58 -15.34
C THR A 11 -14.08 -4.95 -14.78
N VAL A 12 -13.26 -5.00 -13.73
CA VAL A 12 -13.13 -6.15 -12.83
C VAL A 12 -13.81 -5.73 -11.55
N GLY A 13 -14.82 -6.45 -11.06
CA GLY A 13 -15.44 -6.14 -9.79
C GLY A 13 -14.66 -6.75 -8.63
N ASN A 14 -14.70 -6.14 -7.45
CA ASN A 14 -14.35 -6.78 -6.18
C ASN A 14 -15.43 -6.46 -5.13
N ASP A 15 -15.41 -7.16 -3.99
CA ASP A 15 -16.16 -6.76 -2.80
C ASP A 15 -15.24 -5.90 -1.90
N PRO A 16 -15.27 -4.55 -2.00
CA PRO A 16 -14.37 -3.69 -1.23
C PRO A 16 -14.65 -3.73 0.29
N ALA A 17 -15.82 -4.22 0.72
CA ALA A 17 -16.10 -4.39 2.14
C ALA A 17 -15.36 -5.62 2.71
N ARG A 18 -15.20 -6.68 1.89
CA ARG A 18 -14.48 -7.91 2.27
C ARG A 18 -13.00 -7.87 1.92
N GLU A 19 -12.67 -7.42 0.72
CA GLU A 19 -11.32 -7.45 0.14
C GLU A 19 -10.91 -6.07 -0.39
N PRO A 20 -10.77 -5.06 0.51
CA PRO A 20 -10.44 -3.68 0.14
C PRO A 20 -9.06 -3.51 -0.50
N ILE A 21 -8.22 -4.54 -0.50
CA ILE A 21 -6.88 -4.44 -1.09
C ILE A 21 -6.96 -4.40 -2.61
N LEU A 22 -7.86 -5.18 -3.23
CA LEU A 22 -7.80 -5.40 -4.67
C LEU A 22 -7.90 -4.08 -5.45
N ASP A 23 -8.91 -3.28 -5.15
CA ASP A 23 -9.13 -1.98 -5.78
C ASP A 23 -8.10 -0.94 -5.36
N GLU A 24 -7.82 -0.81 -4.06
CA GLU A 24 -6.88 0.20 -3.55
C GLU A 24 -5.45 -0.05 -4.02
N ALA A 25 -4.97 -1.29 -3.94
CA ALA A 25 -3.62 -1.65 -4.30
C ALA A 25 -3.37 -1.49 -5.81
N LEU A 26 -4.29 -1.98 -6.64
CA LEU A 26 -4.19 -1.84 -8.09
C LEU A 26 -4.27 -0.37 -8.50
N ALA A 27 -5.13 0.43 -7.87
CA ALA A 27 -5.23 1.86 -8.18
C ALA A 27 -3.94 2.63 -7.81
N ASN A 28 -3.42 2.43 -6.60
CA ASN A 28 -2.20 3.09 -6.14
C ASN A 28 -0.96 2.64 -6.93
N TRP A 29 -0.83 1.34 -7.21
CA TRP A 29 0.26 0.84 -8.03
C TRP A 29 0.15 1.33 -9.49
N SER A 30 -1.05 1.38 -10.07
CA SER A 30 -1.24 1.91 -11.43
C SER A 30 -0.89 3.40 -11.50
N ALA A 31 -1.19 4.17 -10.46
CA ALA A 31 -0.80 5.57 -10.37
C ALA A 31 0.74 5.73 -10.33
N LEU A 32 1.43 4.88 -9.57
CA LEU A 32 2.89 4.85 -9.55
C LEU A 32 3.48 4.47 -10.90
N LEU A 33 2.89 3.48 -11.60
CA LEU A 33 3.32 3.09 -12.94
C LEU A 33 3.20 4.25 -13.93
N TYR A 34 2.05 4.92 -13.96
CA TYR A 34 1.84 6.10 -14.81
C TYR A 34 2.85 7.20 -14.51
N TYR A 35 3.12 7.47 -13.22
CA TYR A 35 4.10 8.45 -12.81
C TYR A 35 5.52 8.07 -13.28
N ARG A 36 5.88 6.78 -13.18
CA ARG A 36 7.14 6.24 -13.68
C ARG A 36 7.31 6.40 -15.18
N GLU A 37 6.25 6.15 -15.96
CA GLU A 37 6.28 6.35 -17.42
C GLU A 37 6.43 7.83 -17.80
N ALA A 38 5.80 8.73 -17.04
CA ALA A 38 5.84 10.17 -17.32
C ALA A 38 7.14 10.86 -16.88
N HIS A 39 7.74 10.42 -15.77
CA HIS A 39 8.83 11.13 -15.11
C HIS A 39 10.15 10.35 -15.02
N GLY A 40 10.13 9.03 -15.21
CA GLY A 40 11.31 8.17 -15.09
C GLY A 40 11.41 7.43 -13.76
N ASP A 41 12.38 6.52 -13.68
CA ASP A 41 12.54 5.60 -12.54
C ASP A 41 13.01 6.27 -11.25
N ALA A 42 13.85 7.32 -11.34
CA ALA A 42 14.38 7.99 -10.15
C ALA A 42 13.26 8.72 -9.40
N GLU A 43 12.50 9.54 -10.12
CA GLU A 43 11.36 10.27 -9.59
C GLU A 43 10.28 9.31 -9.09
N ALA A 44 10.05 8.18 -9.77
CA ALA A 44 9.12 7.16 -9.30
C ALA A 44 9.60 6.45 -8.02
N ALA A 45 10.90 6.26 -7.84
CA ALA A 45 11.45 5.70 -6.61
C ALA A 45 11.20 6.64 -5.42
N ASP A 46 11.39 7.95 -5.63
CA ASP A 46 11.08 8.98 -4.63
C ASP A 46 9.57 9.00 -4.32
N ALA A 47 8.72 9.00 -5.34
CA ALA A 47 7.27 8.95 -5.17
C ALA A 47 6.81 7.68 -4.43
N LEU A 48 7.44 6.52 -4.69
CA LEU A 48 7.17 5.28 -3.95
C LEU A 48 7.56 5.43 -2.47
N ASP A 49 8.71 6.03 -2.16
CA ASP A 49 9.12 6.21 -0.77
C ASP A 49 8.20 7.19 -0.04
N GLU A 50 7.85 8.31 -0.66
CA GLU A 50 7.01 9.33 -0.03
C GLU A 50 5.54 8.90 0.09
N GLN A 51 4.95 8.42 -1.01
CA GLN A 51 3.50 8.20 -1.09
C GLN A 51 3.07 6.82 -0.62
N LEU A 52 3.93 5.80 -0.73
CA LEU A 52 3.60 4.45 -0.28
C LEU A 52 4.27 4.13 1.05
N ARG A 53 5.59 4.29 1.16
CA ARG A 53 6.28 3.99 2.43
C ARG A 53 6.05 5.06 3.49
N GLY A 54 6.02 6.33 3.09
CA GLY A 54 5.89 7.48 3.99
C GLY A 54 4.57 7.49 4.75
N VAL A 55 3.46 7.14 4.09
CA VAL A 55 2.13 7.06 4.72
C VAL A 55 2.12 6.03 5.86
N TYR A 56 2.69 4.84 5.62
CA TYR A 56 2.84 3.80 6.64
C TYR A 56 3.74 4.29 7.79
N LYS A 57 4.93 4.80 7.48
CA LYS A 57 5.89 5.31 8.49
C LYS A 57 5.27 6.41 9.34
N LEU A 58 4.52 7.32 8.74
CA LEU A 58 3.79 8.37 9.44
C LEU A 58 2.74 7.76 10.38
N TYR A 59 1.90 6.86 9.88
CA TYR A 59 0.92 6.14 10.70
C TYR A 59 1.55 5.44 11.91
N ARG A 60 2.67 4.75 11.69
CA ARG A 60 3.44 4.07 12.74
C ARG A 60 4.05 5.07 13.74
N THR A 61 4.54 6.21 13.27
CA THR A 61 5.08 7.31 14.10
C THR A 61 4.04 7.90 15.03
N PHE A 62 2.78 7.96 14.60
CA PHE A 62 1.65 8.43 15.41
C PHE A 62 1.07 7.37 16.36
N GLY A 63 1.80 6.27 16.62
CA GLY A 63 1.35 5.20 17.51
C GLY A 63 0.27 4.33 16.90
N GLY A 64 0.18 4.27 15.57
CA GLY A 64 -0.53 3.20 14.88
C GLY A 64 0.03 1.82 15.26
N GLU A 65 -0.59 0.73 14.82
CA GLU A 65 -0.10 -0.64 14.99
C GLU A 65 -0.07 -1.33 13.63
N ASP A 66 0.99 -2.10 13.36
CA ASP A 66 1.00 -2.92 12.15
C ASP A 66 -0.06 -4.02 12.23
N MET A 67 -0.65 -4.34 11.08
CA MET A 67 -1.67 -5.38 10.97
C MET A 67 -1.66 -6.03 9.59
N GLU A 68 -2.37 -7.15 9.46
CA GLU A 68 -2.62 -7.81 8.18
C GLU A 68 -3.45 -6.88 7.29
N ALA A 69 -3.06 -6.74 6.03
CA ALA A 69 -3.81 -5.95 5.06
C ALA A 69 -5.03 -6.71 4.52
N SER A 70 -5.03 -8.04 4.56
CA SER A 70 -6.10 -8.92 4.03
C SER A 70 -7.38 -8.95 4.88
N ARG A 71 -7.55 -8.00 5.80
CA ARG A 71 -8.74 -7.90 6.64
C ARG A 71 -9.86 -7.15 5.94
N ALA A 72 -11.09 -7.43 6.38
CA ALA A 72 -12.27 -6.71 5.90
C ALA A 72 -12.20 -5.24 6.30
N ALA A 73 -12.79 -4.35 5.50
CA ALA A 73 -12.75 -2.90 5.72
C ALA A 73 -13.24 -2.49 7.12
N ARG A 74 -14.24 -3.21 7.66
CA ARG A 74 -14.82 -2.97 9.00
C ARG A 74 -13.90 -3.33 10.17
N GLU A 75 -12.82 -4.08 9.94
CA GLU A 75 -11.87 -4.47 10.98
C GLU A 75 -10.81 -3.40 11.24
N TYR A 76 -10.70 -2.41 10.36
CA TYR A 76 -9.83 -1.25 10.57
C TYR A 76 -10.50 -0.27 11.52
N ARG A 77 -9.74 0.24 12.50
CA ARG A 77 -10.27 1.12 13.56
C ARG A 77 -10.76 2.46 13.03
N ASN A 78 -10.12 2.96 11.96
CA ASN A 78 -10.41 4.24 11.33
C ASN A 78 -9.83 4.29 9.91
N SER A 79 -10.25 5.30 9.15
CA SER A 79 -9.80 5.54 7.77
C SER A 79 -8.29 5.72 7.64
N PHE A 80 -7.63 6.27 8.65
CA PHE A 80 -6.18 6.47 8.61
C PHE A 80 -5.41 5.14 8.71
N GLN A 81 -5.83 4.23 9.60
CA GLN A 81 -5.26 2.89 9.67
C GLN A 81 -5.55 2.10 8.39
N TYR A 82 -6.79 2.18 7.89
CA TYR A 82 -7.17 1.57 6.62
C TYR A 82 -6.25 2.03 5.50
N ALA A 83 -6.15 3.35 5.28
CA ALA A 83 -5.34 3.91 4.20
C ALA A 83 -3.87 3.50 4.37
N ALA A 84 -3.28 3.68 5.55
CA ALA A 84 -1.86 3.40 5.77
C ALA A 84 -1.48 1.91 5.64
N ILE A 85 -2.38 0.98 5.94
CA ILE A 85 -2.10 -0.45 5.83
C ILE A 85 -2.43 -0.95 4.42
N VAL A 86 -3.64 -0.69 3.94
CA VAL A 86 -4.16 -1.24 2.68
C VAL A 86 -3.39 -0.68 1.49
N THR A 87 -3.26 0.65 1.40
CA THR A 87 -2.62 1.27 0.23
C THR A 87 -1.13 0.96 0.19
N SER A 88 -0.42 1.11 1.32
CA SER A 88 1.02 0.88 1.40
C SER A 88 1.37 -0.58 1.16
N LYS A 89 0.83 -1.53 1.93
CA LYS A 89 1.19 -2.96 1.77
C LYS A 89 0.67 -3.52 0.45
N GLY A 90 -0.52 -3.09 0.02
CA GLY A 90 -1.10 -3.51 -1.25
C GLY A 90 -0.28 -3.06 -2.45
N ALA A 91 0.06 -1.77 -2.56
CA ALA A 91 0.86 -1.28 -3.70
C ALA A 91 2.30 -1.82 -3.68
N LEU A 92 2.90 -1.99 -2.49
CA LEU A 92 4.24 -2.55 -2.35
C LEU A 92 4.30 -4.06 -2.66
N LEU A 93 3.19 -4.80 -2.49
CA LEU A 93 3.08 -6.17 -3.01
C LEU A 93 3.31 -6.19 -4.53
N PHE A 94 2.66 -5.31 -5.29
CA PHE A 94 2.81 -5.27 -6.74
C PHE A 94 4.24 -4.87 -7.15
N GLU A 95 4.85 -3.92 -6.46
CA GLU A 95 6.27 -3.61 -6.68
C GLU A 95 7.19 -4.81 -6.40
N ALA A 96 6.92 -5.56 -5.33
CA ALA A 96 7.68 -6.77 -5.00
C ALA A 96 7.49 -7.89 -6.03
N LEU A 97 6.27 -8.09 -6.52
CA LEU A 97 5.96 -9.05 -7.58
C LEU A 97 6.63 -8.66 -8.90
N ARG A 98 6.62 -7.38 -9.28
CA ARG A 98 7.28 -6.88 -10.50
C ARG A 98 8.79 -7.12 -10.43
N LYS A 99 9.43 -6.82 -9.30
CA LYS A 99 10.86 -7.11 -9.08
C LYS A 99 11.18 -8.61 -9.12
N LEU A 100 10.30 -9.44 -8.58
CA LEU A 100 10.49 -10.89 -8.53
C LEU A 100 10.37 -11.54 -9.92
N LEU A 101 9.36 -11.15 -10.70
CA LEU A 101 8.99 -11.82 -11.95
C LEU A 101 9.59 -11.15 -13.20
N GLY A 102 9.99 -9.89 -13.09
CA GLY A 102 10.29 -9.02 -14.22
C GLY A 102 9.02 -8.51 -14.91
N ASP A 103 9.18 -7.46 -15.71
CA ASP A 103 8.06 -6.72 -16.30
C ASP A 103 7.16 -7.59 -17.19
N GLU A 104 7.74 -8.38 -18.08
CA GLU A 104 6.99 -9.20 -19.05
C GLU A 104 5.97 -10.12 -18.36
N LYS A 105 6.43 -10.94 -17.40
CA LYS A 105 5.57 -11.89 -16.68
C LYS A 105 4.61 -11.19 -15.73
N PHE A 106 5.06 -10.09 -15.12
CA PHE A 106 4.22 -9.31 -14.23
C PHE A 106 3.01 -8.72 -14.99
N PHE A 107 3.25 -8.11 -16.16
CA PHE A 107 2.18 -7.55 -16.97
C PHE A 107 1.33 -8.64 -17.64
N ALA A 108 1.93 -9.79 -18.01
CA ALA A 108 1.17 -10.95 -18.46
C ALA A 108 0.19 -11.44 -17.38
N ALA A 109 0.62 -11.50 -16.11
CA ALA A 109 -0.25 -11.90 -15.00
C ALA A 109 -1.40 -10.93 -14.78
N LEU A 110 -1.14 -9.62 -14.82
CA LEU A 110 -2.19 -8.61 -14.74
C LEU A 110 -3.15 -8.68 -15.93
N GLY A 111 -2.65 -8.91 -17.14
CA GLY A 111 -3.47 -9.11 -18.33
C GLY A 111 -4.36 -10.33 -18.23
N SER A 112 -3.82 -11.46 -17.74
CA SER A 112 -4.55 -12.70 -17.52
C SER A 112 -5.62 -12.56 -16.43
N TYR A 113 -5.28 -11.92 -15.31
CA TYR A 113 -6.25 -11.58 -14.25
C TYR A 113 -7.38 -10.72 -14.80
N TYR A 114 -7.06 -9.66 -15.54
CA TYR A 114 -8.05 -8.77 -16.14
C TYR A 114 -8.97 -9.51 -17.12
N GLN A 115 -8.41 -10.26 -18.07
CA GLN A 115 -9.21 -10.94 -19.10
C GLN A 115 -10.12 -12.01 -18.52
N THR A 116 -9.67 -12.72 -17.48
CA THR A 116 -10.43 -13.82 -16.86
C THR A 116 -11.58 -13.29 -16.01
N ASN A 117 -11.42 -12.12 -15.39
CA ASN A 117 -12.35 -11.58 -14.41
C ASN A 117 -13.12 -10.34 -14.88
N GLN A 118 -12.98 -9.97 -16.15
CA GLN A 118 -13.73 -8.86 -16.73
C GLN A 118 -15.23 -9.17 -16.67
N LEU A 119 -16.02 -8.25 -16.10
CA LEU A 119 -17.47 -8.35 -15.84
C LEU A 119 -17.87 -9.36 -14.74
N GLU A 120 -16.91 -9.87 -13.97
CA GLU A 120 -17.13 -10.76 -12.83
C GLU A 120 -16.74 -10.08 -11.51
N VAL A 121 -17.07 -10.70 -10.38
CA VAL A 121 -16.58 -10.30 -9.04
C VAL A 121 -15.39 -11.18 -8.69
N ALA A 122 -14.19 -10.63 -8.81
CA ALA A 122 -12.94 -11.30 -8.50
C ALA A 122 -12.62 -11.26 -7.00
N ASP A 123 -11.89 -12.27 -6.54
CA ASP A 123 -11.30 -12.32 -5.20
C ASP A 123 -9.76 -12.36 -5.22
N MET A 124 -9.15 -12.36 -4.04
CA MET A 124 -7.70 -12.39 -3.87
C MET A 124 -7.06 -13.69 -4.37
N ASN A 125 -7.81 -14.80 -4.42
CA ASN A 125 -7.33 -16.06 -4.98
C ASN A 125 -7.23 -15.98 -6.50
N ASP A 126 -8.14 -15.27 -7.17
CA ASP A 126 -8.08 -15.06 -8.62
C ASP A 126 -6.80 -14.28 -9.00
N LEU A 127 -6.53 -13.18 -8.28
CA LEU A 127 -5.31 -12.40 -8.48
C LEU A 127 -4.06 -13.24 -8.22
N ARG A 128 -4.01 -13.91 -7.06
CA ARG A 128 -2.89 -14.80 -6.70
C ARG A 128 -2.70 -15.92 -7.74
N GLY A 129 -3.80 -16.49 -8.23
CA GLY A 129 -3.83 -17.54 -9.23
C GLY A 129 -3.19 -17.09 -10.54
N ALA A 130 -3.56 -15.92 -11.04
CA ALA A 130 -2.97 -15.34 -12.26
C ALA A 130 -1.45 -15.14 -12.13
N PHE A 131 -0.98 -14.61 -11.00
CA PHE A 131 0.45 -14.45 -10.76
C PHE A 131 1.20 -15.78 -10.62
N VAL A 132 0.60 -16.80 -10.01
CA VAL A 132 1.19 -18.14 -9.90
C VAL A 132 1.23 -18.85 -11.25
N ALA A 133 0.21 -18.66 -12.09
CA ALA A 133 0.13 -19.29 -13.41
C ALA A 133 1.24 -18.80 -14.35
N GLU A 134 1.47 -17.48 -14.38
CA GLU A 134 2.51 -16.86 -15.21
C GLU A 134 3.93 -17.02 -14.66
N ALA A 135 4.06 -17.34 -13.37
CA ALA A 135 5.38 -17.52 -12.76
C ALA A 135 6.09 -18.80 -13.22
N PRO A 136 7.43 -18.75 -13.43
CA PRO A 136 8.26 -19.93 -13.60
C PRO A 136 8.03 -20.93 -12.47
N ALA A 137 8.07 -22.23 -12.78
CA ALA A 137 7.73 -23.29 -11.83
C ALA A 137 8.51 -23.19 -10.51
N GLU A 138 9.79 -22.83 -10.60
CA GLU A 138 10.69 -22.61 -9.47
C GLU A 138 10.37 -21.36 -8.63
N GLN A 139 9.69 -20.37 -9.22
CA GLN A 139 9.31 -19.11 -8.55
C GLN A 139 7.90 -19.15 -7.94
N ARG A 140 7.02 -20.06 -8.35
CA ARG A 140 5.62 -20.14 -7.88
C ARG A 140 5.46 -20.12 -6.36
N ARG A 141 6.30 -20.90 -5.65
CA ARG A 141 6.30 -20.92 -4.17
C ARG A 141 6.74 -19.58 -3.57
N VAL A 142 7.65 -18.87 -4.23
CA VAL A 142 8.09 -17.54 -3.78
C VAL A 142 6.97 -16.54 -4.01
N VAL A 143 6.30 -16.56 -5.16
CA VAL A 143 5.14 -15.71 -5.46
C VAL A 143 4.06 -15.85 -4.38
N THR A 144 3.63 -17.08 -4.05
CA THR A 144 2.64 -17.30 -2.99
C THR A 144 3.09 -16.72 -1.65
N ARG A 145 4.35 -16.96 -1.27
CA ARG A 145 4.91 -16.39 -0.04
C ARG A 145 4.99 -14.86 -0.06
N THR A 146 5.18 -14.25 -1.22
CA THR A 146 5.16 -12.78 -1.37
C THR A 146 3.77 -12.23 -1.05
N PHE A 147 2.69 -12.86 -1.55
CA PHE A 147 1.33 -12.49 -1.16
C PHE A 147 1.11 -12.62 0.36
N ASP A 148 1.48 -13.76 0.96
CA ASP A 148 1.27 -13.98 2.39
C ASP A 148 2.11 -13.01 3.25
N ARG A 149 3.35 -12.70 2.83
CA ARG A 149 4.24 -11.73 3.48
C ARG A 149 3.60 -10.35 3.51
N TRP A 150 3.11 -9.85 2.38
CA TRP A 150 2.56 -8.49 2.33
C TRP A 150 1.15 -8.38 2.89
N LEU A 151 0.29 -9.39 2.67
CA LEU A 151 -1.14 -9.24 2.96
C LEU A 151 -1.54 -9.86 4.29
N SER A 152 -0.92 -10.97 4.67
CA SER A 152 -1.35 -11.78 5.83
C SER A 152 -0.37 -11.71 7.01
N SER A 153 0.70 -10.93 6.91
CA SER A 153 1.71 -10.82 7.96
C SER A 153 1.84 -9.40 8.55
N LYS A 154 2.18 -9.35 9.84
CA LYS A 154 2.47 -8.12 10.59
C LYS A 154 3.96 -7.78 10.54
N ARG A 155 4.49 -7.63 9.33
CA ARG A 155 5.92 -7.40 9.06
C ARG A 155 6.19 -6.07 8.35
N GLY A 156 5.24 -5.13 8.40
CA GLY A 156 5.34 -3.84 7.71
C GLY A 156 6.53 -3.00 8.20
N ASP A 157 6.85 -3.02 9.49
CA ASP A 157 8.03 -2.30 10.00
C ASP A 157 9.36 -2.84 9.41
N GLU A 158 9.43 -4.13 9.08
CA GLU A 158 10.60 -4.73 8.46
C GLU A 158 10.66 -4.46 6.95
N ASP A 159 9.51 -4.52 6.28
CA ASP A 159 9.44 -4.43 4.81
C ASP A 159 9.35 -2.98 4.29
N ILE A 160 8.78 -2.08 5.09
CA ILE A 160 8.51 -0.68 4.75
C ILE A 160 9.41 0.26 5.56
N GLY A 161 9.57 -0.02 6.84
CA GLY A 161 10.41 0.73 7.78
C GLY A 161 9.68 1.05 9.09
N PRO A 162 10.43 1.16 10.20
CA PRO A 162 9.87 1.45 11.52
C PRO A 162 9.38 2.90 11.65
N PRO A 163 8.67 3.24 12.75
CA PRO A 163 8.37 4.63 13.13
C PRO A 163 9.60 5.55 13.09
N ASP A 164 9.41 6.80 12.65
CA ASP A 164 10.47 7.81 12.67
C ASP A 164 10.60 8.42 14.07
N ALA A 165 11.64 8.00 14.79
CA ALA A 165 11.91 8.47 16.14
C ALA A 165 12.22 9.97 16.23
N LYS A 166 12.83 10.55 15.19
CA LYS A 166 13.17 11.98 15.15
C LYS A 166 11.90 12.80 14.98
N LEU A 167 11.05 12.41 14.02
CA LEU A 167 9.76 13.05 13.81
C LEU A 167 8.87 12.92 15.05
N ALA A 168 8.84 11.75 15.70
CA ALA A 168 8.11 11.56 16.95
C ALA A 168 8.57 12.56 18.04
N ALA A 169 9.89 12.71 18.22
CA ALA A 169 10.46 13.64 19.19
C ALA A 169 10.13 15.11 18.86
N GLU A 170 10.25 15.52 17.60
CA GLU A 170 9.93 16.89 17.15
C GLU A 170 8.45 17.25 17.38
N LEU A 171 7.55 16.29 17.23
CA LEU A 171 6.12 16.48 17.44
C LEU A 171 5.70 16.38 18.92
N GLY A 172 6.58 15.90 19.78
CA GLY A 172 6.30 15.61 21.19
C GLY A 172 5.38 14.40 21.37
N LEU A 173 5.45 13.43 20.44
CA LEU A 173 4.70 12.19 20.52
C LEU A 173 5.35 11.25 21.55
N PRO A 174 4.56 10.53 22.36
CA PRO A 174 5.12 9.52 23.27
C PRO A 174 5.83 8.44 22.46
N ALA A 175 6.85 7.81 23.07
CA ALA A 175 7.55 6.67 22.46
C ALA A 175 6.52 5.61 21.99
N PRO A 176 6.79 4.89 20.88
CA PRO A 176 5.81 3.98 20.28
C PRO A 176 5.60 2.77 21.19
N VAL A 177 4.65 2.91 22.13
CA VAL A 177 4.12 1.82 22.93
C VAL A 177 2.77 1.47 22.33
N GLY A 178 2.67 0.27 21.75
CA GLY A 178 1.42 -0.27 21.22
C GLY A 178 0.32 -0.17 22.29
N ASN A 179 -0.75 0.55 21.95
CA ASN A 179 -1.92 0.95 22.74
C ASN A 179 -2.06 2.47 22.97
N ALA A 180 -2.22 3.24 21.88
CA ALA A 180 -2.85 4.56 21.97
C ALA A 180 -4.30 4.46 21.44
N LYS A 181 -5.27 4.30 22.36
CA LYS A 181 -6.67 4.64 22.12
C LYS A 181 -6.75 6.15 21.81
N GLY A 182 -7.53 6.51 20.79
CA GLY A 182 -7.58 7.86 20.22
C GLY A 182 -7.64 8.97 21.27
N ASP A 183 -6.52 9.67 21.43
CA ASP A 183 -6.34 10.75 22.38
C ASP A 183 -6.22 12.10 21.65
N LYS A 184 -6.63 13.20 22.29
CA LYS A 184 -6.61 14.57 21.73
C LYS A 184 -5.20 15.04 21.33
N SER A 185 -4.15 14.38 21.83
CA SER A 185 -2.76 14.65 21.48
C SER A 185 -2.44 14.31 20.02
N VAL A 186 -3.04 13.24 19.48
CA VAL A 186 -2.83 12.79 18.10
C VAL A 186 -3.34 13.84 17.10
N PHE A 187 -4.54 14.39 17.34
CA PHE A 187 -5.10 15.47 16.52
C PHE A 187 -4.23 16.74 16.51
N THR A 188 -3.66 17.08 17.67
CA THR A 188 -2.77 18.24 17.79
C THR A 188 -1.47 18.02 17.03
N ALA A 189 -0.94 16.80 17.05
CA ALA A 189 0.26 16.44 16.29
C ALA A 189 0.00 16.37 14.77
N PHE A 190 -1.18 15.92 14.31
CA PHE A 190 -1.57 16.03 12.89
C PHE A 190 -1.60 17.48 12.39
N ALA A 191 -2.14 18.40 13.20
CA ALA A 191 -2.14 19.83 12.88
C ALA A 191 -0.71 20.40 12.80
N LYS A 192 0.20 19.95 13.67
CA LYS A 192 1.63 20.33 13.62
C LYS A 192 2.32 19.78 12.37
N VAL A 193 2.04 18.54 11.98
CA VAL A 193 2.58 17.93 10.75
C VAL A 193 2.13 18.69 9.51
N GLY A 194 0.84 19.00 9.39
CA GLY A 194 0.32 19.82 8.29
C GLY A 194 1.02 21.19 8.21
N LYS A 195 1.26 21.82 9.37
CA LYS A 195 2.00 23.09 9.46
C LYS A 195 3.48 22.95 9.10
N PHE A 196 4.14 21.87 9.52
CA PHE A 196 5.54 21.59 9.19
C PHE A 196 5.76 21.39 7.69
N PHE A 197 4.93 20.56 7.05
CA PHE A 197 4.99 20.33 5.60
C PHE A 197 4.67 21.61 4.80
N TRP A 198 3.71 22.43 5.25
CA TRP A 198 3.45 23.75 4.67
C TRP A 198 4.67 24.69 4.76
N GLN A 199 5.37 24.68 5.90
CA GLN A 199 6.57 25.50 6.12
C GLN A 199 7.78 25.03 5.30
N GLN A 200 7.89 23.73 5.03
CA GLN A 200 8.93 23.18 4.16
C GLN A 200 8.67 23.50 2.68
N MET A 201 7.43 23.33 2.20
CA MET A 201 7.05 23.66 0.82
C MET A 201 7.20 25.16 0.49
N THR A 202 7.03 26.04 1.46
CA THR A 202 7.17 27.50 1.27
C THR A 202 8.61 28.00 1.39
N ARG A 203 9.57 27.14 1.77
CA ARG A 203 11.00 27.48 1.87
C ARG A 203 11.83 27.11 0.63
N ILE A 204 11.29 26.31 -0.28
CA ILE A 204 11.92 26.02 -1.57
C ILE A 204 11.44 27.09 -2.56
N ARG A 205 12.19 28.18 -2.65
CA ARG A 205 12.12 29.18 -3.72
C ARG A 205 13.54 29.60 -4.09
#